data_AF-A0A967SFN5-F1
#
_entry.id   AF-A0A967SFN5-F1
#
_cell.length_a   1.000
_cell.length_b   1.000
_cell.length_c   1.000
_cell.angle_alpha   90.00
_cell.angle_beta   90.00
_cell.angle_gamma   90.00
#
_symmetry.space_group_name_H-M   'P 1'
#
loop_
_entity.id
_entity.type
_entity.pdbx_description
1 polymer ?
#
loop_
_entity_poly.entity_id
_entity_poly.type
_entity_poly.pdbx_seq_one_letter_code
_entity_poly.pdbx_strand_id
1 'polypeptide(L)' 'VLLRVHRSYQAPVLPLLDAGKVRALAHITGGGIPENLARVIPAGLEARVQRSTWQMPPEFYSVMRHGGIPEEEMYRT' A
#
# COMPACT_ATOMS: atom_id res chain seq x y z
N VAL A 1 4.29 10.04 16.22
CA VAL A 1 4.20 9.00 15.18
C VAL A 1 4.03 9.58 13.78
N LEU A 2 3.21 10.62 13.59
CA LEU A 2 2.96 11.22 12.26
C LEU A 2 4.22 11.75 11.53
N LEU A 3 5.23 12.19 12.27
CA LEU A 3 6.52 12.64 11.71
C LEU A 3 7.56 11.51 11.56
N ARG A 4 7.14 10.24 11.68
CA ARG A 4 8.05 9.11 11.45
C ARG A 4 8.53 9.17 9.99
N VAL A 5 9.83 9.03 9.81
CA VAL A 5 10.45 8.99 8.48
C VAL A 5 9.86 7.83 7.67
N HIS A 6 9.56 8.09 6.40
CA HIS A 6 9.09 7.07 5.46
C HIS A 6 10.08 5.89 5.40
N ARG A 7 9.55 4.66 5.45
CA ARG A 7 10.37 3.45 5.43
C ARG A 7 10.91 3.19 4.03
N SER A 8 12.24 3.14 3.88
CA SER A 8 12.85 2.60 2.67
C SER A 8 12.75 1.07 2.66
N TYR A 9 12.31 0.50 1.52
CA TYR A 9 12.24 -0.94 1.29
C TYR A 9 13.34 -1.45 0.35
N GLN A 10 14.35 -0.64 0.02
CA GLN A 10 15.44 -1.05 -0.87
C GLN A 10 16.15 -2.32 -0.37
N ALA A 11 16.58 -2.34 0.89
CA ALA A 11 17.34 -3.45 1.45
C ALA A 11 16.61 -4.81 1.36
N PRO A 12 15.32 -4.94 1.75
CA PRO A 12 14.61 -6.21 1.60
C PRO A 12 14.19 -6.55 0.16
N VAL A 13 14.04 -5.55 -0.72
CA VAL A 13 13.53 -5.77 -2.08
C VAL A 13 14.64 -6.11 -3.07
N LEU A 14 15.81 -5.48 -2.96
CA LEU A 14 16.90 -5.61 -3.94
C LEU A 14 17.31 -7.07 -4.20
N PRO A 15 17.49 -7.95 -3.19
CA PRO A 15 17.83 -9.35 -3.44
C PRO A 15 16.75 -10.13 -4.21
N LEU A 16 15.47 -9.73 -4.09
CA LEU A 16 14.36 -10.36 -4.81
C LEU A 16 14.35 -9.96 -6.29
N LEU A 17 14.74 -8.71 -6.57
CA LEU A 17 14.93 -8.20 -7.92
C LEU A 17 16.11 -8.88 -8.60
N ASP A 18 17.26 -8.95 -7.93
CA ASP A 18 18.47 -9.60 -8.46
C ASP A 18 18.25 -11.09 -8.77
N ALA A 19 17.40 -11.75 -7.97
CA ALA A 19 17.02 -13.15 -8.20
C ALA A 19 16.01 -13.36 -9.33
N GLY A 20 15.50 -12.29 -9.97
CA GLY A 20 14.51 -12.37 -11.04
C GLY A 20 13.15 -12.93 -10.60
N LYS A 21 12.83 -12.92 -9.30
CA LYS A 21 11.61 -13.53 -8.74
C LYS A 21 10.39 -12.60 -8.75
N VAL A 22 10.57 -11.35 -9.11
CA VAL A 22 9.56 -10.29 -9.02
C VAL A 22 9.11 -9.92 -10.42
N ARG A 23 7.80 -10.06 -10.68
CA ARG A 23 7.21 -9.63 -11.96
C ARG A 23 6.88 -8.15 -12.00
N ALA A 24 6.44 -7.60 -10.86
CA ALA A 24 6.11 -6.19 -10.70
C ALA A 24 6.08 -5.80 -9.21
N LEU A 25 6.19 -4.49 -8.93
CA LEU A 25 6.08 -3.90 -7.60
C LEU A 25 5.29 -2.58 -7.68
N ALA A 26 4.43 -2.32 -6.70
CA ALA A 26 3.77 -1.03 -6.53
C ALA A 26 4.24 -0.35 -5.24
N HIS A 27 4.76 0.87 -5.33
CA HIS A 27 5.02 1.71 -4.16
C HIS A 27 3.73 2.44 -3.78
N ILE A 28 3.16 2.08 -2.63
CA ILE A 28 1.91 2.68 -2.14
C ILE A 28 2.21 4.07 -1.59
N THR A 29 1.73 5.09 -2.28
CA THR A 29 1.87 6.51 -1.95
C THR A 29 0.49 7.18 -2.03
N GLY A 30 0.38 8.44 -2.46
CA GLY A 30 -0.92 9.06 -2.71
C GLY A 30 -1.75 8.25 -3.71
N GLY A 31 -3.08 8.22 -3.51
CA GLY A 31 -4.01 7.36 -4.26
C GLY A 31 -4.17 5.94 -3.70
N GLY A 32 -3.43 5.61 -2.63
CA GLY A 32 -3.57 4.36 -1.89
C GLY A 32 -3.30 3.10 -2.71
N ILE A 33 -3.78 1.96 -2.21
CA ILE A 33 -3.59 0.65 -2.86
C ILE A 33 -4.26 0.59 -4.25
N PRO A 34 -5.52 1.03 -4.44
CA PRO A 34 -6.22 0.87 -5.71
C PRO A 34 -5.48 1.52 -6.88
N GLU A 35 -5.03 2.77 -6.73
CA GLU A 35 -4.36 3.48 -7.83
C GLU A 35 -2.95 2.95 -8.09
N ASN A 36 -2.16 2.74 -7.03
CA ASN A 36 -0.77 2.36 -7.20
C ASN A 36 -0.64 0.91 -7.71
N LEU A 37 -1.51 0.00 -7.25
CA LEU A 37 -1.49 -1.40 -7.69
C LEU A 37 -1.99 -1.55 -9.14
N ALA A 38 -3.01 -0.78 -9.55
CA ALA A 38 -3.53 -0.83 -10.91
C ALA A 38 -2.48 -0.50 -11.98
N ARG A 39 -1.53 0.40 -11.68
CA ARG A 39 -0.46 0.84 -12.61
C ARG A 39 0.45 -0.29 -13.10
N VAL A 40 0.54 -1.38 -12.34
CA VAL A 40 1.45 -2.49 -12.64
C VAL A 40 0.73 -3.75 -13.10
N ILE A 41 -0.60 -3.73 -13.17
CA ILE A 41 -1.41 -4.86 -13.64
C ILE A 41 -1.60 -4.72 -15.15
N PRO A 42 -1.24 -5.74 -15.96
CA PRO A 42 -1.50 -5.73 -17.39
C PRO A 42 -2.98 -5.63 -17.75
N ALA A 43 -3.26 -5.12 -18.95
CA ALA A 43 -4.62 -5.10 -19.48
C ALA A 43 -5.23 -6.51 -19.50
N GLY A 44 -6.50 -6.60 -19.09
CA GLY A 44 -7.24 -7.87 -19.00
C GLY A 44 -7.02 -8.65 -17.70
N LEU A 45 -6.26 -8.11 -16.74
CA LEU A 45 -6.09 -8.69 -15.41
C LEU A 45 -6.63 -7.77 -14.31
N GLU A 46 -6.99 -8.37 -13.18
CA GLU A 46 -7.42 -7.66 -11.97
C GLU A 46 -6.67 -8.19 -10.74
N ALA A 47 -6.56 -7.36 -9.70
CA ALA A 47 -6.07 -7.80 -8.40
C ALA A 47 -7.21 -7.81 -7.38
N ARG A 48 -7.31 -8.90 -6.62
CA ARG A 48 -8.24 -9.03 -5.48
C ARG A 48 -7.45 -8.97 -4.19
N VAL A 49 -7.78 -7.97 -3.38
CA VAL A 49 -7.02 -7.63 -2.18
C VAL A 49 -7.87 -7.89 -0.93
N GLN A 50 -7.49 -8.87 -0.12
CA GLN A 50 -8.17 -9.19 1.13
C GLN A 50 -7.59 -8.35 2.27
N ARG A 51 -8.27 -7.25 2.62
CA ARG A 51 -7.77 -6.26 3.60
C ARG A 51 -7.55 -6.85 5.00
N SER A 52 -8.31 -7.89 5.36
CA SER A 52 -8.17 -8.60 6.64
C SER A 52 -6.84 -9.36 6.80
N THR A 53 -6.04 -9.48 5.74
CA THR A 53 -4.76 -10.20 5.78
C THR A 53 -3.61 -9.40 6.41
N TRP A 54 -3.81 -8.11 6.69
CA TRP A 54 -2.88 -7.31 7.50
C TRP A 54 -3.62 -6.40 8.46
N GLN A 55 -2.89 -5.90 9.44
CA GLN A 55 -3.42 -4.94 10.41
C GLN A 55 -3.12 -3.52 9.93
N MET A 56 -4.14 -2.67 9.91
CA MET A 56 -3.96 -1.24 9.71
C MET A 56 -3.19 -0.65 10.91
N PRO A 57 -2.16 0.19 10.70
CA PRO A 57 -1.43 0.77 11.84
C PRO A 57 -2.35 1.62 12.75
N PRO A 58 -2.17 1.58 14.08
CA PRO A 58 -3.02 2.28 15.06
C PRO A 58 -3.21 3.77 14.79
N GLU A 59 -2.18 4.44 14.26
CA GLU A 59 -2.22 5.84 13.89
C GLU A 59 -3.33 6.17 12.86
N PHE A 60 -3.62 5.28 11.91
CA PHE A 60 -4.68 5.48 10.92
C PHE A 60 -6.07 5.37 11.53
N TYR A 61 -6.29 4.50 12.52
CA TYR A 61 -7.55 4.47 13.26
C TYR A 61 -7.81 5.79 14.01
N SER A 62 -6.75 6.41 14.55
CA SER A 62 -6.89 7.71 15.20
C SER A 62 -7.28 8.80 14.19
N VAL A 63 -6.59 8.85 13.04
CA VAL A 63 -6.90 9.81 11.97
C VAL A 63 -8.33 9.62 11.45
N MET A 64 -8.73 8.38 11.18
CA MET A 64 -10.07 8.03 10.71
C MET A 64 -11.15 8.52 11.67
N ARG A 65 -11.01 8.21 12.97
CA ARG A 65 -12.01 8.58 13.99
C ARG A 65 -12.09 10.10 14.22
N HIS A 66 -10.95 10.78 14.36
CA HIS A 66 -10.96 12.22 14.66
C HIS A 66 -11.29 13.07 13.42
N GLY A 67 -10.95 12.59 12.22
CA GLY A 67 -11.28 13.25 10.96
C GLY A 67 -12.68 12.94 10.42
N GLY A 68 -13.41 12.01 11.04
CA GLY A 68 -14.71 11.56 10.52
C GLY A 68 -14.62 10.92 9.13
N ILE A 69 -13.47 10.31 8.81
CA ILE A 69 -13.19 9.78 7.47
C ILE A 69 -13.83 8.38 7.35
N PRO A 70 -14.64 8.12 6.32
CA PRO A 70 -15.15 6.77 6.05
C PRO A 70 -14.01 5.79 5.79
N GLU A 71 -14.16 4.54 6.22
CA GLU A 71 -13.11 3.52 6.05
C GLU A 71 -12.71 3.33 4.57
N GLU A 72 -13.67 3.40 3.64
CA GLU A 72 -13.37 3.27 2.21
C GLU A 72 -12.44 4.38 1.68
N GLU A 73 -12.58 5.59 2.22
CA GLU A 73 -11.77 6.75 1.84
C GLU A 73 -10.34 6.63 2.39
N MET A 74 -10.17 5.98 3.56
CA MET A 74 -8.85 5.68 4.13
C MET A 74 -7.97 4.81 3.22
N TYR A 75 -8.55 4.05 2.29
CA TYR A 75 -7.79 3.20 1.35
C TYR A 75 -7.47 3.90 0.02
N ARG A 76 -8.03 5.09 -0.22
CA ARG A 76 -7.82 5.90 -1.43
C ARG A 76 -6.88 7.09 -1.21
N THR A 77 -6.66 7.48 0.05
CA THR A 77 -5.83 8.63 0.46
C THR A 77 -4.56 8.16 1.17
#